data_AF-A0A329RV69-F1
#
_entry.id   AF-A0A329RV69-F1
#
_cell.length_a   1.000
_cell.length_b   1.000
_cell.length_c   1.000
_cell.angle_alpha   90.00
_cell.angle_beta   90.00
_cell.angle_gamma   90.00
#
_symmetry.space_group_name_H-M   'P 1'
#
loop_
_entity.id
_entity.type
_entity.pdbx_description
1 polymer ?
#
loop_
_entity_poly.entity_id
_entity_poly.type
_entity_poly.pdbx_seq_one_letter_code
_entity_poly.pdbx_strand_id
1 'polypeptide(L)'
;MPRYVVVEYLQGLTITVSDVTKLARNTTRLKDVADILTKYPCIMNEQALRGRHRRVREVKRQVASSYCYSYVIPEVLVISLQAGLDHFRSRQAAERKAHNEDHDVVHLTSTPSSADGTTLAVWVTPELDPFSSECVSATRAFFRTMKTCERWENDLTWLLQDWSKVSGRPVEFLALETASNGKTAPAAKQHLVQLAGEVVLK
;
A
#
# COMPACT_ATOMS: atom_id res chain seq x y z
N MET A 1 -8.14 -25.50 21.79
CA MET A 1 -9.03 -24.34 22.00
C MET A 1 -8.82 -23.36 20.85
N PRO A 2 -9.86 -23.01 20.07
CA PRO A 2 -9.73 -21.99 19.04
C PRO A 2 -9.45 -20.62 19.69
N ARG A 3 -8.35 -19.99 19.28
CA ARG A 3 -8.01 -18.61 19.68
C ARG A 3 -8.85 -17.65 18.82
N TYR A 4 -9.99 -17.23 19.36
CA TYR A 4 -10.80 -16.16 18.80
C TYR A 4 -9.97 -14.86 18.81
N VAL A 5 -9.90 -14.17 17.66
CA VAL A 5 -9.32 -12.84 17.60
C VAL A 5 -10.49 -11.88 17.76
N VAL A 6 -10.56 -11.22 18.92
CA VAL A 6 -11.51 -10.13 19.12
C VAL A 6 -10.96 -8.95 18.34
N VAL A 7 -11.61 -8.62 17.22
CA VAL A 7 -11.33 -7.40 16.43
C VAL A 7 -12.41 -6.39 16.81
N GLU A 8 -12.02 -5.32 17.51
CA GLU A 8 -12.94 -4.25 17.90
C GLU A 8 -13.11 -3.26 16.75
N TYR A 9 -14.15 -3.43 15.96
CA TYR A 9 -14.42 -2.52 14.85
C TYR A 9 -14.80 -1.12 15.35
N LEU A 10 -13.98 -0.12 15.02
CA LEU A 10 -14.28 1.28 15.36
C LEU A 10 -15.55 1.74 14.65
N GLN A 11 -16.56 2.08 15.45
CA GLN A 11 -17.79 2.69 14.96
C GLN A 11 -17.63 4.23 14.99
N GLY A 12 -17.86 4.89 13.86
CA GLY A 12 -17.84 6.37 13.77
C GLY A 12 -16.91 6.97 12.72
N LEU A 13 -16.03 6.18 12.08
CA LEU A 13 -15.30 6.63 10.88
C LEU A 13 -16.15 6.43 9.63
N THR A 14 -16.49 7.52 8.95
CA THR A 14 -17.28 7.51 7.71
C THR A 14 -16.45 7.33 6.45
N ILE A 15 -15.12 7.50 6.54
CA ILE A 15 -14.19 7.47 5.39
C ILE A 15 -13.52 6.10 5.32
N THR A 16 -13.63 5.42 4.17
CA THR A 16 -13.00 4.11 3.94
C THR A 16 -11.51 4.22 3.62
N VAL A 17 -10.76 3.12 3.76
CA VAL A 17 -9.33 3.07 3.36
C VAL A 17 -9.15 3.40 1.86
N SER A 18 -10.13 3.04 1.02
CA SER A 18 -10.13 3.39 -0.41
C SER A 18 -10.18 4.90 -0.63
N ASP A 19 -10.98 5.61 0.16
CA ASP A 19 -11.13 7.06 0.01
C ASP A 19 -9.93 7.81 0.60
N VAL A 20 -9.37 7.35 1.71
CA VAL A 20 -8.12 7.90 2.26
C VAL A 20 -6.97 7.73 1.28
N THR A 21 -6.86 6.58 0.63
CA THR A 21 -5.79 6.37 -0.36
C THR A 21 -5.95 7.19 -1.63
N LYS A 22 -7.19 7.46 -2.06
CA LYS A 22 -7.45 8.42 -3.15
C LYS A 22 -7.08 9.85 -2.72
N LEU A 23 -7.46 10.27 -1.52
CA LEU A 23 -7.10 11.57 -0.96
C LEU A 23 -5.57 11.74 -0.92
N ALA A 24 -4.86 10.73 -0.40
CA ALA A 24 -3.41 10.75 -0.29
C ALA A 24 -2.71 10.87 -1.66
N ARG A 25 -3.29 10.31 -2.73
CA ARG A 25 -2.77 10.45 -4.10
C ARG A 25 -3.01 11.85 -4.70
N ASN A 26 -4.10 12.50 -4.31
CA ASN A 26 -4.50 13.80 -4.86
C ASN A 26 -3.96 14.97 -4.04
N THR A 27 -3.40 14.71 -2.86
CA THR A 27 -2.84 15.74 -1.98
C THR A 27 -1.38 16.00 -2.35
N THR A 28 -1.04 17.26 -2.60
CA THR A 28 0.31 17.67 -3.01
C THR A 28 1.30 17.76 -1.84
N ARG A 29 0.79 18.01 -0.62
CA ARG A 29 1.62 18.17 0.60
C ARG A 29 1.77 16.84 1.31
N LEU A 30 2.95 16.23 1.22
CA LEU A 30 3.27 14.94 1.84
C LEU A 30 3.18 14.97 3.37
N LYS A 31 3.46 16.11 4.00
CA LYS A 31 3.31 16.30 5.46
C LYS A 31 1.87 16.07 5.94
N ASP A 32 0.91 16.71 5.27
CA ASP A 32 -0.51 16.59 5.62
C ASP A 32 -1.00 15.15 5.40
N VAL A 33 -0.50 14.48 4.36
CA VAL A 33 -0.76 13.07 4.10
C VAL A 33 -0.20 12.20 5.24
N ALA A 34 1.05 12.42 5.67
CA ALA A 34 1.67 11.68 6.77
C ALA A 34 0.87 11.84 8.07
N ASP A 35 0.44 13.06 8.40
CA ASP A 35 -0.36 13.36 9.59
C ASP A 35 -1.72 12.64 9.57
N ILE A 36 -2.36 12.53 8.40
CA ILE A 36 -3.64 11.83 8.23
C ILE A 36 -3.45 10.32 8.33
N LEU A 37 -2.44 9.77 7.66
CA LEU A 37 -2.18 8.33 7.64
C LEU A 37 -1.80 7.80 9.04
N THR A 38 -1.00 8.57 9.79
CA THR A 38 -0.56 8.17 11.15
C THR A 38 -1.71 8.08 12.15
N LYS A 39 -2.77 8.87 11.94
CA LYS A 39 -3.97 8.87 12.80
C LYS A 39 -4.96 7.76 12.44
N TYR A 40 -4.76 7.06 11.32
CA TYR A 40 -5.72 6.08 10.85
C TYR A 40 -5.59 4.76 11.66
N PRO A 41 -6.70 4.21 12.16
CA PRO A 41 -6.63 3.10 13.11
C PRO A 41 -6.22 1.77 12.46
N CYS A 42 -5.39 1.00 13.16
CA CYS A 42 -5.01 -0.37 12.83
C CYS A 42 -5.50 -1.34 13.92
N ILE A 43 -6.40 -2.26 13.58
CA ILE A 43 -7.24 -2.97 14.59
C ILE A 43 -7.02 -4.50 14.62
N MET A 44 -5.96 -5.04 14.00
CA MET A 44 -5.73 -6.49 14.01
C MET A 44 -4.32 -6.85 14.50
N ASN A 45 -4.20 -7.92 15.29
CA ASN A 45 -2.90 -8.42 15.74
C ASN A 45 -2.31 -9.38 14.70
N GLU A 46 -1.14 -9.04 14.17
CA GLU A 46 -0.40 -9.82 13.17
C GLU A 46 -0.14 -11.26 13.59
N GLN A 47 0.27 -11.49 14.84
CA GLN A 47 0.74 -12.81 15.28
C GLN A 47 -0.40 -13.83 15.31
N ALA A 48 -1.61 -13.39 15.62
CA ALA A 48 -2.77 -14.26 15.71
C ALA A 48 -3.26 -14.76 14.33
N LEU A 49 -2.83 -14.11 13.25
CA LEU A 49 -3.35 -14.32 11.89
C LEU A 49 -2.35 -14.98 10.93
N ARG A 50 -1.11 -15.20 11.39
CA ARG A 50 -0.09 -15.96 10.67
C ARG A 50 -0.46 -17.45 10.61
N GLY A 51 -0.18 -18.08 9.48
CA GLY A 51 -0.45 -19.52 9.25
C GLY A 51 -1.91 -19.89 8.98
N ARG A 52 -2.84 -18.94 9.01
CA ARG A 52 -4.27 -19.20 8.73
C ARG A 52 -4.53 -19.36 7.22
N HIS A 53 -5.40 -20.30 6.87
CA HIS A 53 -5.78 -20.55 5.48
C HIS A 53 -6.59 -19.39 4.90
N ARG A 54 -6.35 -19.08 3.62
CA ARG A 54 -7.04 -18.02 2.87
C ARG A 54 -7.96 -18.66 1.85
N ARG A 55 -9.24 -18.29 1.86
CA ARG A 55 -10.21 -18.74 0.87
C ARG A 55 -10.58 -17.54 -0.01
N VAL A 56 -10.47 -17.70 -1.32
CA VAL A 56 -10.84 -16.65 -2.30
C VAL A 56 -12.09 -17.12 -3.04
N ARG A 57 -13.08 -16.23 -3.20
CA ARG A 57 -14.29 -16.48 -3.99
C ARG A 57 -14.68 -15.25 -4.79
N GLU A 58 -15.41 -15.47 -5.86
CA GLU A 58 -16.08 -14.42 -6.61
C GLU A 58 -17.38 -14.02 -5.91
N VAL A 59 -17.63 -12.71 -5.85
CA VAL A 59 -18.78 -12.10 -5.17
C VAL A 59 -19.29 -10.96 -6.02
N LYS A 60 -20.60 -10.69 -6.00
CA LYS A 60 -21.17 -9.49 -6.65
C LYS A 60 -20.50 -8.22 -6.11
N ARG A 61 -20.21 -7.26 -7.00
CA ARG A 61 -19.54 -5.98 -6.72
C ARG A 61 -20.26 -5.17 -5.63
N GLN A 62 -21.59 -5.19 -5.62
CA GLN A 62 -22.40 -4.55 -4.59
C GLN A 62 -22.05 -5.08 -3.19
N VAL A 63 -21.96 -6.39 -3.04
CA VAL A 63 -21.61 -7.03 -1.76
C VAL A 63 -20.13 -6.81 -1.43
N ALA A 64 -19.25 -6.85 -2.43
CA ALA A 64 -17.83 -6.57 -2.21
C ALA A 64 -17.53 -5.13 -1.76
N SER A 65 -18.38 -4.17 -2.12
CA SER A 65 -18.25 -2.79 -1.63
C SER A 65 -18.43 -2.69 -0.11
N SER A 66 -19.30 -3.53 0.47
CA SER A 66 -19.46 -3.61 1.93
C SER A 66 -18.29 -4.30 2.66
N TYR A 67 -17.39 -4.95 1.91
CA TYR A 67 -16.18 -5.58 2.45
C TYR A 67 -14.96 -4.65 2.41
N CYS A 68 -15.19 -3.34 2.31
CA CYS A 68 -14.18 -2.31 2.46
C CYS A 68 -14.47 -1.51 3.73
N TYR A 69 -13.54 -1.59 4.68
CA TYR A 69 -13.75 -1.04 6.02
C TYR A 69 -13.04 0.30 6.20
N SER A 70 -13.39 0.99 7.29
CA SER A 70 -12.81 2.28 7.71
C SER A 70 -11.60 2.12 8.65
N TYR A 71 -10.97 0.96 8.65
CA TYR A 71 -9.77 0.66 9.42
C TYR A 71 -8.73 -0.06 8.55
N VAL A 72 -7.47 0.09 8.93
CA VAL A 72 -6.34 -0.56 8.27
C VAL A 72 -6.05 -1.91 8.94
N ILE A 73 -5.73 -2.89 8.11
CA ILE A 73 -5.28 -4.22 8.52
C ILE A 73 -3.75 -4.22 8.48
N PRO A 74 -3.04 -4.94 9.36
CA PRO A 74 -1.58 -4.97 9.34
C PRO A 74 -0.96 -5.36 8.00
N GLU A 75 0.18 -4.75 7.67
CA GLU A 75 0.84 -4.89 6.36
C GLU A 75 1.14 -6.36 6.02
N VAL A 76 1.62 -7.13 7.00
CA VAL A 76 1.95 -8.55 6.81
C VAL A 76 0.72 -9.36 6.39
N LEU A 77 -0.46 -9.05 6.95
CA LEU A 77 -1.70 -9.71 6.56
C LEU A 77 -2.13 -9.28 5.15
N VAL A 78 -2.03 -7.98 4.83
CA VAL A 78 -2.35 -7.48 3.49
C VAL A 78 -1.50 -8.16 2.41
N ILE A 79 -0.19 -8.33 2.66
CA ILE A 79 0.71 -9.07 1.75
C ILE A 79 0.23 -10.52 1.56
N SER A 80 -0.14 -11.18 2.65
CA SER A 80 -0.67 -12.56 2.60
C SER A 80 -2.00 -12.66 1.85
N LEU A 81 -2.92 -11.70 2.03
CA LEU A 81 -4.20 -11.65 1.33
C LEU A 81 -4.01 -11.40 -0.17
N GLN A 82 -3.11 -10.48 -0.52
CA GLN A 82 -2.75 -10.19 -1.90
C GLN A 82 -2.15 -11.40 -2.60
N ALA A 83 -1.22 -12.12 -1.95
CA ALA A 83 -0.65 -13.34 -2.49
C ALA A 83 -1.73 -14.42 -2.74
N GLY A 84 -2.72 -14.53 -1.85
CA GLY A 84 -3.86 -15.44 -2.04
C GLY A 84 -4.71 -15.06 -3.26
N LEU A 85 -4.97 -13.76 -3.47
CA LEU A 85 -5.68 -13.26 -4.65
C LEU A 85 -4.90 -13.52 -5.94
N ASP A 86 -3.59 -13.28 -5.94
CA ASP A 86 -2.73 -13.44 -7.10
C ASP A 86 -2.57 -14.92 -7.48
N HIS A 87 -2.49 -15.81 -6.49
CA HIS A 87 -2.51 -17.26 -6.71
C HIS A 87 -3.84 -17.71 -7.34
N PHE A 88 -4.97 -17.21 -6.85
CA PHE A 88 -6.29 -17.54 -7.40
C PHE A 88 -6.43 -17.05 -8.86
N ARG A 89 -6.00 -15.82 -9.15
CA ARG A 89 -5.98 -15.25 -10.51
C ARG A 89 -5.09 -16.06 -11.45
N SER A 90 -3.89 -16.43 -10.99
CA SER A 90 -2.95 -17.25 -11.76
C SER A 90 -3.53 -18.62 -12.09
N ARG A 91 -4.20 -19.26 -11.12
CA ARG A 91 -4.87 -20.56 -11.33
C ARG A 91 -6.00 -20.45 -12.36
N GLN A 92 -6.88 -19.46 -12.24
CA GLN A 92 -7.92 -19.25 -13.26
C GLN A 92 -7.34 -19.00 -14.65
N ALA A 93 -6.26 -18.22 -14.75
CA ALA A 93 -5.60 -17.95 -16.03
C ALA A 93 -5.02 -19.24 -16.64
N ALA A 94 -4.45 -20.13 -15.82
CA ALA A 94 -3.94 -21.43 -16.27
C ALA A 94 -5.07 -22.38 -16.72
N GLU A 95 -6.17 -22.44 -15.97
CA GLU A 95 -7.36 -23.24 -16.33
C GLU A 95 -7.97 -22.76 -17.66
N ARG A 96 -8.05 -21.45 -17.87
CA ARG A 96 -8.52 -20.87 -19.15
C ARG A 96 -7.58 -21.19 -20.32
N LYS A 97 -6.27 -21.20 -20.09
CA LYS A 97 -5.29 -21.59 -21.12
C LYS A 97 -5.42 -23.06 -21.49
N ALA A 98 -5.51 -23.95 -20.49
CA ALA A 98 -5.70 -25.37 -20.72
C ALA A 98 -7.02 -25.69 -21.46
N HIS A 99 -8.10 -24.95 -21.16
CA HIS A 99 -9.38 -25.13 -21.85
C HIS A 99 -9.36 -24.61 -23.30
N ASN A 100 -8.59 -23.56 -23.58
CA ASN A 100 -8.42 -23.03 -24.94
C ASN A 100 -7.48 -23.89 -25.81
N GLU A 101 -6.58 -24.67 -25.20
CA GLU A 101 -5.70 -25.61 -25.92
C GLU A 101 -6.43 -26.92 -26.32
N ASP A 102 -7.50 -27.29 -25.60
CA ASP A 102 -8.27 -28.52 -25.82
C ASP A 102 -9.48 -28.33 -26.76
N HIS A 103 -9.88 -27.07 -27.04
CA HIS A 103 -10.97 -26.74 -27.96
C HIS A 103 -10.51 -25.73 -29.02
N ASP A 104 -10.21 -26.22 -30.24
CA ASP A 104 -9.98 -25.42 -31.47
C ASP A 104 -11.29 -24.85 -32.05
N VAL A 105 -12.23 -24.47 -31.18
CA VAL A 105 -13.47 -23.79 -31.56
C VAL A 105 -13.60 -22.56 -30.68
N VAL A 106 -13.32 -21.41 -31.28
CA VAL A 106 -13.56 -20.10 -30.69
C VAL A 106 -15.05 -19.96 -30.42
N HIS A 107 -15.48 -20.28 -29.20
CA HIS A 107 -16.80 -19.90 -28.72
C HIS A 107 -16.80 -18.37 -28.57
N LEU A 108 -17.34 -17.68 -29.58
CA LEU A 108 -17.53 -16.21 -29.62
C LEU A 108 -18.42 -15.66 -28.49
N THR A 109 -18.87 -16.52 -27.57
CA THR A 109 -19.62 -16.18 -26.35
C THR A 109 -18.74 -16.09 -25.10
N SER A 110 -17.44 -16.40 -25.19
CA SER A 110 -16.47 -16.14 -24.12
C SER A 110 -16.10 -14.66 -24.11
N THR A 111 -17.12 -13.81 -23.97
CA THR A 111 -16.94 -12.41 -23.61
C THR A 111 -16.10 -12.38 -22.34
N PRO A 112 -15.07 -11.53 -22.23
CA PRO A 112 -14.36 -11.39 -20.97
C PRO A 112 -15.42 -11.06 -19.92
N SER A 113 -15.61 -11.94 -18.93
CA SER A 113 -16.42 -11.67 -17.74
C SER A 113 -15.69 -10.63 -16.88
N SER A 114 -15.56 -9.45 -17.47
CA SER A 114 -15.43 -8.12 -16.88
C SER A 114 -16.82 -7.44 -16.88
N ALA A 115 -17.79 -8.03 -17.60
CA ALA A 115 -19.18 -7.59 -17.69
C ALA A 115 -20.10 -8.19 -16.63
N ASP A 116 -19.78 -9.35 -16.04
CA ASP A 116 -20.50 -9.78 -14.84
C ASP A 116 -20.03 -8.87 -13.71
N GLY A 117 -20.97 -8.21 -13.03
CA GLY A 117 -20.68 -7.33 -11.91
C GLY A 117 -20.17 -8.09 -10.68
N THR A 118 -19.19 -8.98 -10.84
CA THR A 118 -18.52 -9.79 -9.83
C THR A 118 -17.07 -9.30 -9.63
N THR A 119 -16.54 -9.53 -8.45
CA THR A 119 -15.17 -9.20 -8.02
C THR A 119 -14.73 -10.21 -6.98
N LEU A 120 -13.47 -10.18 -6.59
CA LEU A 120 -12.92 -11.17 -5.65
C LEU A 120 -13.02 -10.67 -4.20
N ALA A 121 -13.31 -11.60 -3.30
CA ALA A 121 -13.17 -11.38 -1.86
C ALA A 121 -12.34 -12.51 -1.23
N VAL A 122 -11.67 -12.20 -0.14
CA VAL A 122 -10.79 -13.12 0.60
C VAL A 122 -11.31 -13.27 2.02
N TRP A 123 -11.42 -14.52 2.45
CA TRP A 123 -11.75 -14.90 3.82
C TRP A 123 -10.53 -15.48 4.51
N VAL A 124 -10.39 -15.16 5.80
CA VAL A 124 -9.41 -15.77 6.68
C VAL A 124 -10.12 -16.70 7.65
N THR A 125 -9.71 -17.97 7.70
CA THR A 125 -10.29 -18.95 8.62
C THR A 125 -9.63 -18.96 10.00
N PRO A 126 -10.35 -19.26 11.08
CA PRO A 126 -11.80 -19.15 11.24
C PRO A 126 -12.17 -17.71 11.63
N GLU A 127 -13.33 -17.23 11.18
CA GLU A 127 -14.08 -16.11 11.79
C GLU A 127 -13.59 -14.67 11.60
N LEU A 128 -12.82 -14.36 10.55
CA LEU A 128 -12.67 -12.96 10.15
C LEU A 128 -13.67 -12.59 9.06
N ASP A 129 -14.12 -11.34 9.12
CA ASP A 129 -14.92 -10.75 8.07
C ASP A 129 -14.15 -10.74 6.74
N PRO A 130 -14.85 -10.90 5.61
CA PRO A 130 -14.23 -10.91 4.30
C PRO A 130 -13.63 -9.55 3.94
N PHE A 131 -12.58 -9.58 3.15
CA PHE A 131 -11.97 -8.40 2.54
C PHE A 131 -12.13 -8.45 1.03
N SER A 132 -12.68 -7.40 0.42
CA SER A 132 -12.69 -7.32 -1.05
C SER A 132 -11.29 -7.12 -1.61
N SER A 133 -11.06 -7.55 -2.85
CA SER A 133 -9.77 -7.33 -3.52
C SER A 133 -9.43 -5.85 -3.67
N GLU A 134 -10.46 -4.99 -3.79
CA GLU A 134 -10.30 -3.54 -3.78
C GLU A 134 -9.84 -3.03 -2.42
N CYS A 135 -10.44 -3.50 -1.33
CA CYS A 135 -10.00 -3.17 0.03
C CYS A 135 -8.56 -3.61 0.28
N VAL A 136 -8.18 -4.83 -0.11
CA VAL A 136 -6.80 -5.32 0.01
C VAL A 136 -5.83 -4.45 -0.79
N SER A 137 -6.19 -4.09 -2.03
CA SER A 137 -5.37 -3.23 -2.89
C SER A 137 -5.22 -1.81 -2.33
N ALA A 138 -6.31 -1.24 -1.79
CA ALA A 138 -6.30 0.06 -1.14
C ALA A 138 -5.42 0.02 0.12
N THR A 139 -5.58 -0.99 0.97
CA THR A 139 -4.75 -1.12 2.19
C THR A 139 -3.26 -1.31 1.83
N ARG A 140 -2.95 -2.02 0.75
CA ARG A 140 -1.57 -2.11 0.23
C ARG A 140 -1.05 -0.76 -0.25
N ALA A 141 -1.87 0.01 -0.95
CA ALA A 141 -1.52 1.36 -1.37
C ALA A 141 -1.30 2.30 -0.17
N PHE A 142 -2.10 2.17 0.90
CA PHE A 142 -1.93 2.91 2.14
C PHE A 142 -0.52 2.73 2.72
N PHE A 143 -0.07 1.48 2.93
CA PHE A 143 1.28 1.23 3.46
C PHE A 143 2.39 1.67 2.51
N ARG A 144 2.18 1.56 1.20
CA ARG A 144 3.14 2.09 0.22
C ARG A 144 3.30 3.60 0.37
N THR A 145 2.18 4.33 0.51
CA THR A 145 2.22 5.78 0.71
C THR A 145 2.85 6.14 2.06
N MET A 146 2.53 5.40 3.12
CA MET A 146 3.16 5.59 4.44
C MET A 146 4.68 5.46 4.36
N LYS A 147 5.20 4.41 3.71
CA LYS A 147 6.64 4.24 3.46
C LYS A 147 7.24 5.35 2.61
N THR A 148 6.48 5.89 1.64
CA THR A 148 6.92 7.06 0.88
C THR A 148 7.03 8.31 1.76
N CYS A 149 6.09 8.51 2.69
CA CYS A 149 6.14 9.61 3.64
C CYS A 149 7.34 9.46 4.59
N GLU A 150 7.57 8.27 5.15
CA GLU A 150 8.73 7.98 6.00
C GLU A 150 10.06 8.24 5.27
N ARG A 151 10.16 7.84 4.00
CA ARG A 151 11.35 8.13 3.18
C ARG A 151 11.54 9.63 2.98
N TRP A 152 10.47 10.34 2.66
CA TRP A 152 10.51 11.79 2.52
C TRP A 152 10.92 12.49 3.82
N GLU A 153 10.43 12.04 4.99
CA GLU A 153 10.84 12.57 6.29
C GLU A 153 12.33 12.31 6.59
N ASN A 154 12.83 11.12 6.24
CA ASN A 154 14.25 10.80 6.36
C ASN A 154 15.10 11.67 5.42
N ASP A 155 14.67 11.85 4.17
CA ASP A 155 15.35 12.70 3.19
C ASP A 155 15.36 14.17 3.64
N LEU A 156 14.25 14.66 4.20
CA LEU A 156 14.18 15.97 4.82
C LEU A 156 15.12 16.10 6.02
N THR A 157 15.14 15.11 6.90
CA THR A 157 16.01 15.12 8.08
C THR A 157 17.47 15.14 7.66
N TRP A 158 17.83 14.36 6.63
CA TRP A 158 19.15 14.38 6.03
C TRP A 158 19.47 15.74 5.41
N LEU A 159 18.54 16.35 4.68
CA LEU A 159 18.76 17.64 4.03
C LEU A 159 18.89 18.78 5.05
N LEU A 160 18.08 18.76 6.12
CA LEU A 160 18.00 19.80 7.14
C LEU A 160 19.00 19.61 8.28
N GLN A 161 19.84 18.57 8.23
CA GLN A 161 20.86 18.35 9.24
C GLN A 161 21.85 19.52 9.30
N ASP A 162 22.54 19.63 10.43
CA ASP A 162 23.58 20.64 10.59
C ASP A 162 24.83 20.28 9.79
N TRP A 163 24.84 20.66 8.52
CA TRP A 163 25.96 20.47 7.61
C TRP A 163 27.25 21.14 8.13
N SER A 164 27.16 22.10 9.05
CA SER A 164 28.32 22.71 9.70
C SER A 164 29.14 21.70 10.51
N LYS A 165 28.48 20.69 11.07
CA LYS A 165 29.05 19.65 11.96
C LYS A 165 29.49 18.38 11.23
N VAL A 166 29.11 18.20 9.96
CA VAL A 166 29.53 17.03 9.19
C VAL A 166 31.02 17.14 8.84
N SER A 167 31.85 16.28 9.43
CA SER A 167 33.30 16.22 9.18
C SER A 167 33.60 15.28 8.00
N GLY A 168 33.93 15.84 6.83
CA GLY A 168 34.30 15.05 5.63
C GLY A 168 33.92 15.75 4.32
N ARG A 169 34.30 15.14 3.19
CA ARG A 169 33.80 15.59 1.87
C ARG A 169 32.28 15.29 1.84
N PRO A 170 31.40 16.28 1.63
CA PRO A 170 30.04 16.18 2.18
C PRO A 170 29.17 15.10 1.55
N VAL A 171 29.35 14.81 0.26
CA VAL A 171 28.44 13.92 -0.47
C VAL A 171 29.16 13.32 -1.67
N GLU A 172 29.43 12.01 -1.64
CA GLU A 172 29.67 11.21 -2.86
C GLU A 172 28.39 10.50 -3.31
N PHE A 173 27.58 10.04 -2.36
CA PHE A 173 26.39 9.20 -2.59
C PHE A 173 25.21 9.90 -3.29
N LEU A 174 25.01 11.19 -3.03
CA LEU A 174 23.94 12.03 -3.64
C LEU A 174 24.50 13.22 -4.43
N ALA A 175 25.76 13.14 -4.86
CA ALA A 175 26.47 14.26 -5.48
C ALA A 175 25.83 14.65 -6.82
N LEU A 176 25.24 13.67 -7.52
CA LEU A 176 24.56 13.85 -8.78
C LEU A 176 23.19 14.51 -8.57
N GLU A 177 22.42 14.01 -7.61
CA GLU A 177 21.07 14.41 -7.27
C GLU A 177 21.02 15.83 -6.70
N THR A 178 22.03 16.20 -5.91
CA THR A 178 22.16 17.54 -5.32
C THR A 178 22.98 18.51 -6.17
N ALA A 179 23.34 18.13 -7.40
CA ALA A 179 24.24 18.92 -8.26
C ALA A 179 25.52 19.40 -7.51
N SER A 180 26.02 18.57 -6.60
CA SER A 180 27.20 18.84 -5.79
C SER A 180 28.46 18.17 -6.36
N ASN A 181 28.31 17.34 -7.40
CA ASN A 181 29.41 16.68 -8.07
C ASN A 181 30.40 17.71 -8.66
N GLY A 182 31.69 17.47 -8.48
CA GLY A 182 32.76 18.39 -8.91
C GLY A 182 32.95 19.65 -8.04
N LYS A 183 32.07 19.92 -7.07
CA LYS A 183 32.26 21.06 -6.14
C LYS A 183 33.32 20.74 -5.08
N THR A 184 34.02 21.78 -4.61
CA THR A 184 34.89 21.66 -3.43
C THR A 184 34.03 21.44 -2.18
N ALA A 185 34.58 20.78 -1.16
CA ALA A 185 33.86 20.49 0.09
C ALA A 185 33.13 21.71 0.71
N PRO A 186 33.76 22.90 0.85
CA PRO A 186 33.06 24.08 1.37
C PRO A 186 31.94 24.61 0.45
N ALA A 187 32.12 24.56 -0.87
CA ALA A 187 31.11 25.01 -1.84
C ALA A 187 29.90 24.06 -1.89
N ALA A 188 30.13 22.75 -1.82
CA ALA A 188 29.06 21.75 -1.70
C ALA A 188 28.26 21.96 -0.40
N LYS A 189 28.93 22.25 0.70
CA LYS A 189 28.32 22.51 2.00
C LYS A 189 27.43 23.77 2.00
N GLN A 190 27.88 24.87 1.41
CA GLN A 190 27.03 26.07 1.24
C GLN A 190 25.81 25.80 0.37
N HIS A 191 25.97 25.02 -0.71
CA HIS A 191 24.86 24.66 -1.59
C HIS A 191 23.79 23.81 -0.89
N LEU A 192 24.20 22.85 -0.05
CA LEU A 192 23.26 22.03 0.73
C LEU A 192 22.50 22.86 1.76
N VAL A 193 23.15 23.84 2.40
CA VAL A 193 22.48 24.80 3.29
C VAL A 193 21.43 25.63 2.52
N GLN A 194 21.73 26.03 1.28
CA GLN A 194 20.77 26.74 0.45
C GLN A 194 19.58 25.85 0.04
N LEU A 195 19.84 24.63 -0.43
CA LEU A 195 18.80 23.66 -0.77
C LEU A 195 17.89 23.35 0.42
N ALA A 196 18.47 23.20 1.61
CA ALA A 196 17.74 23.06 2.87
C ALA A 196 16.79 24.25 3.12
N GLY A 197 17.28 25.49 2.93
CA GLY A 197 16.47 26.70 3.07
C GLY A 197 15.31 26.79 2.07
N GLU A 198 15.52 26.38 0.82
CA GLU A 198 14.48 26.37 -0.21
C GLU A 198 13.36 25.36 0.08
N VAL A 199 13.69 24.25 0.74
CA VAL A 199 12.71 23.22 1.12
C VAL A 199 11.89 23.63 2.34
N VAL A 200 12.44 24.39 3.28
CA VAL A 200 11.68 24.93 4.44
C VAL A 200 10.69 26.03 4.03
N LEU A 201 10.98 26.76 2.95
CA LEU A 201 10.17 27.88 2.47
C LEU A 201 9.01 27.48 1.54
N LYS A 202 8.89 26.19 1.17
CA LYS A 202 7.81 25.64 0.32
C LYS A 202 6.88 24.73 1.11
#